data_AF-A0A1G0MQL4-F1
#
_entry.id   AF-A0A1G0MQL4-F1
#
_cell.length_a   1.000
_cell.length_b   1.000
_cell.length_c   1.000
_cell.angle_alpha   90.00
_cell.angle_beta   90.00
_cell.angle_gamma   90.00
#
_symmetry.space_group_name_H-M   'P 1'
#
loop_
_entity.id
_entity.type
_entity.pdbx_description
1 polymer ?
#
loop_
_entity_poly.entity_id
_entity_poly.type
_entity_poly.pdbx_seq_one_letter_code
_entity_poly.pdbx_strand_id
1 'polypeptide(L)'
;MKKPSERFKDLLYLLPRFLLAGLLLFCILLMLASNFDYLEPHLGFLHSSRAKVQQLSPRIAIGPYPHLDEMRQLQKQGFSGIISLLDDAMPQERALNRVEERAAGQMKLGFWKVPIGYLQLDSQPNRLKAQEVARILAGHPGEKIYLHCYLGRHRVELVRRMLVEKGMVGGGTAGR
;
A
#
# COMPACT_ATOMS: atom_id res chain seq x y z
N MET A 1 36.35 50.93 -1.18
CA MET A 1 35.07 50.50 -1.81
C MET A 1 35.38 49.97 -3.21
N LYS A 2 34.99 48.73 -3.54
CA LYS A 2 35.23 48.15 -4.88
C LYS A 2 34.45 48.93 -5.95
N LYS A 3 35.04 49.13 -7.14
CA LYS A 3 34.36 49.77 -8.29
C LYS A 3 33.11 48.96 -8.68
N PRO A 4 32.02 49.60 -9.14
CA PRO A 4 30.77 48.92 -9.52
C PRO A 4 30.97 47.79 -10.53
N SER A 5 31.90 47.97 -11.48
CA SER A 5 32.26 46.98 -12.50
C SER A 5 32.90 45.71 -11.94
N GLU A 6 33.63 45.80 -10.83
CA GLU A 6 34.28 44.65 -10.18
C GLU A 6 33.31 43.88 -9.30
N ARG A 7 32.35 44.57 -8.66
CA ARG A 7 31.25 43.92 -7.93
C ARG A 7 30.33 43.12 -8.86
N PHE A 8 30.13 43.59 -10.10
CA PHE A 8 29.32 42.90 -11.09
C PHE A 8 29.96 41.58 -11.57
N LYS A 9 31.30 41.56 -11.75
CA LYS A 9 32.04 40.34 -12.10
C LYS A 9 32.03 39.31 -10.97
N ASP A 10 32.23 39.75 -9.72
CA ASP A 10 32.14 38.90 -8.53
C ASP A 10 30.74 38.25 -8.43
N LEU A 11 29.69 39.02 -8.68
CA LEU A 11 28.30 38.54 -8.70
C LEU A 11 28.06 37.53 -9.83
N LEU A 12 28.54 37.83 -11.04
CA LEU A 12 28.42 36.93 -12.20
C LEU A 12 29.17 35.60 -11.99
N TYR A 13 30.25 35.61 -11.20
CA TYR A 13 31.02 34.41 -10.87
C TYR A 13 30.39 33.58 -9.74
N LEU A 14 29.67 34.22 -8.83
CA LEU A 14 28.95 33.56 -7.75
C LEU A 14 27.59 32.99 -8.19
N LEU A 15 26.93 33.61 -9.18
CA LEU A 15 25.61 33.21 -9.68
C LEU A 15 25.53 31.72 -10.11
N PRO A 16 26.49 31.16 -10.89
CA PRO A 16 26.45 29.75 -11.27
C PRO A 16 26.59 28.81 -10.08
N ARG A 17 27.33 29.21 -9.03
CA ARG A 17 27.51 28.42 -7.81
C ARG A 17 26.23 28.37 -6.98
N PHE A 18 25.53 29.50 -6.85
CA PHE A 18 24.22 29.53 -6.20
C PHE A 18 23.16 28.77 -7.00
N LEU A 19 23.18 28.86 -8.33
CA LEU A 19 22.30 28.05 -9.18
C LEU A 19 22.57 26.55 -9.04
N LEU A 20 23.84 26.14 -9.02
CA LEU A 20 24.22 24.75 -8.83
C LEU A 20 23.84 24.24 -7.42
N ALA A 21 24.09 25.05 -6.38
CA ALA A 21 23.68 24.72 -5.01
C ALA A 21 22.16 24.64 -4.87
N GLY A 22 21.42 25.56 -5.49
CA GLY A 22 19.97 25.54 -5.54
C GLY A 22 19.42 24.31 -6.26
N LEU A 23 20.01 23.93 -7.39
CA LEU A 23 19.66 22.71 -8.12
C LEU A 23 19.93 21.45 -7.28
N LEU A 24 21.08 21.40 -6.60
CA LEU A 24 21.43 20.29 -5.73
C LEU A 24 20.47 20.17 -4.53
N LEU A 25 20.14 21.29 -3.88
CA LEU A 25 19.14 21.31 -2.81
C LEU A 25 17.77 20.86 -3.32
N PHE A 26 17.36 21.31 -4.50
CA PHE A 26 16.11 20.89 -5.13
C PHE A 26 16.09 19.38 -5.39
N CYS A 27 17.17 18.80 -5.92
CA CYS A 27 17.29 17.35 -6.11
C CYS A 27 17.21 16.58 -4.78
N ILE A 28 17.84 17.07 -3.71
CA ILE A 28 17.76 16.45 -2.37
C ILE A 28 16.32 16.48 -1.85
N LEU A 29 15.63 17.61 -1.98
CA LEU A 29 14.23 17.72 -1.57
C LEU A 29 13.32 16.78 -2.37
N LEU A 30 13.54 16.64 -3.68
CA LEU A 30 12.80 15.68 -4.50
C LEU A 30 13.07 14.23 -4.09
N MET A 31 14.32 13.89 -3.76
CA MET A 31 14.64 12.55 -3.24
C MET A 31 13.96 12.29 -1.89
N LEU A 32 13.97 13.26 -0.97
CA LEU A 32 13.29 13.12 0.32
C LEU A 32 11.77 12.98 0.15
N ALA A 33 11.16 13.79 -0.71
CA ALA A 33 9.73 13.72 -1.02
C ALA A 33 9.36 12.36 -1.66
N SER A 34 10.15 11.86 -2.60
CA SER A 34 9.94 10.55 -3.24
C SER A 34 10.03 9.40 -2.23
N ASN A 35 10.98 9.45 -1.29
CA ASN A 35 11.11 8.44 -0.25
C ASN A 35 9.97 8.49 0.79
N PHE A 36 9.39 9.66 1.03
CA PHE A 36 8.26 9.81 1.95
C PHE A 36 7.00 9.08 1.46
N ASP A 37 6.74 9.11 0.14
CA ASP A 37 5.61 8.38 -0.47
C ASP A 37 5.70 6.86 -0.24
N TYR A 38 6.90 6.30 -0.15
CA TYR A 38 7.11 4.88 0.16
C TYR A 38 6.79 4.51 1.61
N LEU A 39 6.84 5.47 2.53
CA LEU A 39 6.57 5.24 3.95
C LEU A 39 5.08 5.38 4.25
N GLU A 40 4.42 6.35 3.62
CA GLU A 40 3.03 6.67 3.91
C GLU A 40 2.21 6.80 2.62
N PRO A 41 1.65 5.70 2.10
CA PRO A 41 0.97 5.68 0.79
C PRO A 41 -0.33 6.50 0.75
N HIS A 42 -0.69 7.20 1.83
CA HIS A 42 -1.84 8.09 1.94
C HIS A 42 -1.55 9.50 1.41
N LEU A 43 -0.33 10.00 1.62
CA LEU A 43 -0.06 11.44 1.63
C LEU A 43 0.50 11.99 0.31
N GLY A 44 0.70 11.13 -0.70
CA GLY A 44 1.40 11.50 -1.94
C GLY A 44 0.76 10.99 -3.23
N PHE A 45 1.52 11.01 -4.32
CA PHE A 45 1.07 10.64 -5.66
C PHE A 45 0.57 9.19 -5.74
N LEU A 46 1.07 8.33 -4.84
CA LEU A 46 0.65 6.94 -4.71
C LEU A 46 -0.82 6.78 -4.28
N HIS A 47 -1.43 7.78 -3.64
CA HIS A 47 -2.86 7.75 -3.32
C HIS A 47 -3.71 7.62 -4.60
N SER A 48 -3.39 8.38 -5.65
CA SER A 48 -4.05 8.29 -6.96
C SER A 48 -3.80 6.96 -7.68
N SER A 49 -2.74 6.24 -7.29
CA SER A 49 -2.40 4.93 -7.84
C SER A 49 -3.07 3.76 -7.09
N ARG A 50 -3.75 4.01 -5.98
CA ARG A 50 -4.51 2.99 -5.24
C ARG A 50 -5.64 2.43 -6.11
N ALA A 51 -5.83 1.12 -6.07
CA ALA A 51 -7.02 0.52 -6.64
C ALA A 51 -8.26 0.92 -5.83
N LYS A 52 -9.42 0.96 -6.47
CA LYS A 52 -10.70 1.05 -5.75
C LYS A 52 -10.97 -0.27 -5.03
N VAL A 53 -11.67 -0.19 -3.90
CA VAL A 53 -12.18 -1.38 -3.21
C VAL A 53 -13.15 -2.11 -4.15
N GLN A 54 -12.95 -3.41 -4.33
CA GLN A 54 -13.76 -4.28 -5.17
C GLN A 54 -14.46 -5.32 -4.30
N GLN A 55 -15.78 -5.38 -4.37
CA GLN A 55 -16.56 -6.41 -3.70
C GLN A 55 -16.55 -7.68 -4.57
N LEU A 56 -16.01 -8.78 -4.03
CA LEU A 56 -15.97 -10.07 -4.74
C LEU A 56 -17.20 -10.95 -4.43
N SER A 57 -17.72 -10.82 -3.22
CA SER A 57 -18.96 -11.48 -2.76
C SER A 57 -19.57 -10.63 -1.63
N PRO A 58 -20.79 -10.90 -1.16
CA PRO A 58 -21.37 -10.15 -0.01
C PRO A 58 -20.49 -10.15 1.26
N ARG A 59 -19.59 -11.13 1.38
CA ARG A 59 -18.72 -11.33 2.55
C ARG A 59 -17.25 -10.97 2.29
N ILE A 60 -16.81 -10.86 1.04
CA ILE A 60 -15.39 -10.69 0.70
C ILE A 60 -15.22 -9.43 -0.15
N ALA A 61 -14.37 -8.52 0.32
CA ALA A 61 -13.91 -7.38 -0.47
C ALA A 61 -12.39 -7.36 -0.55
N ILE A 62 -11.86 -6.83 -1.65
CA ILE A 62 -10.43 -6.65 -1.87
C ILE A 62 -10.09 -5.19 -2.12
N GLY A 63 -8.90 -4.73 -1.72
CA GLY A 63 -8.51 -3.35 -1.97
C GLY A 63 -7.08 -2.98 -1.54
N PRO A 64 -6.79 -1.66 -1.49
CA PRO A 64 -5.51 -1.13 -1.03
C PRO A 64 -5.39 -1.16 0.49
N TYR A 65 -4.19 -0.84 0.99
CA TYR A 65 -3.93 -0.72 2.43
C TYR A 65 -4.88 0.30 3.08
N PRO A 66 -5.71 -0.14 4.05
CA PRO A 66 -6.69 0.72 4.69
C PRO A 66 -6.02 1.57 5.78
N HIS A 67 -6.29 2.86 5.79
CA HIS A 67 -5.95 3.73 6.92
C HIS A 67 -6.90 3.53 8.09
N LEU A 68 -6.53 4.05 9.27
CA LEU A 68 -7.31 3.90 10.49
C LEU A 68 -8.78 4.34 10.31
N ASP A 69 -9.03 5.43 9.59
CA ASP A 69 -10.39 5.90 9.33
C ASP A 69 -11.14 5.00 8.34
N GLU A 70 -10.44 4.45 7.35
CA GLU A 70 -11.00 3.45 6.42
C GLU A 70 -11.30 2.13 7.16
N MET A 71 -10.45 1.69 8.09
CA MET A 71 -10.70 0.54 8.96
C MET A 71 -11.95 0.74 9.81
N ARG A 72 -12.15 1.94 10.39
CA ARG A 72 -13.38 2.29 11.10
C ARG A 72 -14.60 2.25 10.19
N GLN A 73 -14.46 2.73 8.95
CA GLN A 73 -15.54 2.67 7.97
C GLN A 73 -15.88 1.23 7.59
N LEU A 74 -14.87 0.37 7.38
CA LEU A 74 -15.05 -1.06 7.13
C LEU A 74 -15.78 -1.71 8.31
N GLN A 75 -15.38 -1.42 9.55
CA GLN A 75 -16.08 -1.91 10.74
C GLN A 75 -17.57 -1.49 10.75
N LYS A 76 -17.87 -0.22 10.46
CA LYS A 76 -19.25 0.28 10.35
C LYS A 76 -20.04 -0.38 9.22
N GLN A 77 -19.37 -0.82 8.15
CA GLN A 77 -19.95 -1.59 7.05
C GLN A 77 -20.11 -3.09 7.37
N GLY A 78 -19.86 -3.49 8.61
CA GLY A 78 -20.02 -4.85 9.12
C GLY A 78 -18.84 -5.77 8.83
N PHE A 79 -17.70 -5.26 8.39
CA PHE A 79 -16.49 -6.07 8.29
C PHE A 79 -16.01 -6.44 9.71
N SER A 80 -15.81 -7.73 9.94
CA SER A 80 -15.36 -8.28 11.23
C SER A 80 -13.89 -8.68 11.21
N GLY A 81 -13.25 -8.71 10.04
CA GLY A 81 -11.84 -9.10 9.95
C GLY A 81 -11.11 -8.57 8.72
N ILE A 82 -9.78 -8.53 8.83
CA ILE A 82 -8.85 -8.01 7.83
C ILE A 82 -7.76 -9.05 7.57
N ILE A 83 -7.48 -9.32 6.29
CA ILE A 83 -6.35 -10.13 5.84
C ILE A 83 -5.34 -9.24 5.13
N SER A 84 -4.16 -9.09 5.72
CA SER A 84 -3.05 -8.32 5.15
C SER A 84 -2.12 -9.22 4.35
N LEU A 85 -1.89 -8.85 3.09
CA LEU A 85 -0.93 -9.50 2.18
C LEU A 85 0.44 -8.82 2.15
N LEU A 86 0.68 -7.88 3.06
CA LEU A 86 1.94 -7.14 3.18
C LEU A 86 3.12 -8.08 3.50
N ASP A 87 4.23 -7.89 2.80
CA ASP A 87 5.44 -8.70 2.86
C ASP A 87 6.36 -8.20 3.98
N ASP A 88 6.51 -9.02 5.02
CA ASP A 88 7.37 -8.72 6.16
C ASP A 88 8.86 -8.62 5.79
N ALA A 89 9.28 -9.11 4.62
CA ALA A 89 10.66 -8.91 4.14
C ALA A 89 10.97 -7.42 3.90
N MET A 90 9.96 -6.61 3.56
CA MET A 90 10.12 -5.18 3.34
C MET A 90 9.92 -4.41 4.67
N PRO A 91 10.92 -3.63 5.14
CA PRO A 91 10.82 -2.90 6.41
C PRO A 91 9.60 -1.98 6.53
N GLN A 92 9.24 -1.29 5.45
CA GLN A 92 8.07 -0.40 5.40
C GLN A 92 6.75 -1.16 5.59
N GLU A 93 6.56 -2.28 4.89
CA GLU A 93 5.35 -3.10 4.97
C GLU A 93 5.24 -3.79 6.33
N ARG A 94 6.37 -4.20 6.91
CA ARG A 94 6.44 -4.71 8.29
C ARG A 94 5.99 -3.67 9.32
N ALA A 95 6.38 -2.41 9.15
CA ALA A 95 5.96 -1.33 10.04
C ALA A 95 4.44 -1.10 9.94
N LEU A 96 3.91 -1.07 8.71
CA LEU A 96 2.48 -0.91 8.45
C LEU A 96 1.65 -2.07 9.05
N ASN A 97 2.12 -3.32 8.91
CA ASN A 97 1.50 -4.49 9.54
C ASN A 97 1.36 -4.34 11.06
N ARG A 98 2.37 -3.80 11.75
CA ARG A 98 2.33 -3.60 13.21
C ARG A 98 1.33 -2.52 13.62
N VAL A 99 1.21 -1.46 12.82
CA VAL A 99 0.23 -0.40 13.05
C VAL A 99 -1.18 -0.96 12.89
N GLU A 100 -1.40 -1.71 11.81
CA GLU A 100 -2.68 -2.33 11.49
C GLU A 100 -3.10 -3.37 12.52
N GLU A 101 -2.19 -4.24 12.96
CA GLU A 101 -2.43 -5.24 14.00
C GLU A 101 -2.92 -4.60 15.31
N ARG A 102 -2.27 -3.52 15.73
CA ARG A 102 -2.67 -2.76 16.94
C ARG A 102 -4.05 -2.11 16.76
N ALA A 103 -4.29 -1.49 15.61
CA ALA A 103 -5.57 -0.85 15.30
C ALA A 103 -6.71 -1.89 15.26
N ALA A 104 -6.50 -3.03 14.60
CA ALA A 104 -7.46 -4.13 14.55
C ALA A 104 -7.78 -4.65 15.95
N GLY A 105 -6.77 -4.83 16.82
CA GLY A 105 -6.97 -5.21 18.21
C GLY A 105 -7.81 -4.20 19.01
N GLN A 106 -7.56 -2.91 18.84
CA GLN A 106 -8.36 -1.83 19.47
C GLN A 106 -9.81 -1.83 18.97
N MET A 107 -10.03 -2.15 17.70
CA MET A 107 -11.36 -2.23 17.08
C MET A 107 -12.05 -3.57 17.28
N LYS A 108 -11.39 -4.58 17.88
CA LYS A 108 -11.88 -5.96 17.98
C LYS A 108 -12.18 -6.58 16.60
N LEU A 109 -11.39 -6.23 15.59
CA LEU A 109 -11.40 -6.89 14.28
C LEU A 109 -10.46 -8.09 14.30
N GLY A 110 -10.85 -9.18 13.64
CA GLY A 110 -9.95 -10.27 13.30
C GLY A 110 -8.82 -9.76 12.41
N PHE A 111 -7.58 -10.18 12.67
CA PHE A 111 -6.42 -9.79 11.87
C PHE A 111 -5.60 -11.01 11.52
N TRP A 112 -5.43 -11.26 10.22
CA TRP A 112 -4.58 -12.34 9.71
C TRP A 112 -3.52 -11.79 8.76
N LYS A 113 -2.27 -12.13 9.05
CA LYS A 113 -1.14 -11.72 8.23
C LYS A 113 -0.68 -12.87 7.35
N VAL A 114 -0.80 -12.71 6.04
CA VAL A 114 -0.41 -13.72 5.04
C VAL A 114 0.51 -13.07 4.01
N PRO A 115 1.82 -12.96 4.29
CA PRO A 115 2.72 -12.07 3.54
C PRO A 115 3.01 -12.61 2.13
N ILE A 116 2.54 -11.96 1.06
CA ILE A 116 2.83 -12.37 -0.32
C ILE A 116 3.94 -11.49 -0.90
N GLY A 117 4.99 -12.11 -1.42
CA GLY A 117 6.15 -11.39 -1.98
C GLY A 117 5.84 -10.76 -3.34
N TYR A 118 6.40 -9.57 -3.60
CA TYR A 118 6.13 -8.80 -4.82
C TYR A 118 6.93 -9.28 -6.06
N LEU A 119 8.20 -9.66 -5.89
CA LEU A 119 9.12 -9.89 -7.01
C LEU A 119 8.77 -11.11 -7.88
N GLN A 120 8.30 -12.19 -7.27
CA GLN A 120 7.96 -13.45 -7.96
C GLN A 120 6.53 -13.86 -7.65
N LEU A 121 5.56 -13.09 -8.15
CA LEU A 121 4.16 -13.23 -7.76
C LEU A 121 3.61 -14.64 -8.04
N ASP A 122 3.93 -15.23 -9.19
CA ASP A 122 3.46 -16.56 -9.61
C ASP A 122 4.29 -17.73 -9.06
N SER A 123 5.21 -17.46 -8.13
CA SER A 123 6.02 -18.51 -7.51
C SER A 123 5.17 -19.49 -6.70
N GLN A 124 5.64 -20.74 -6.57
CA GLN A 124 4.97 -21.75 -5.74
C GLN A 124 4.73 -21.29 -4.29
N PRO A 125 5.70 -20.65 -3.59
CA PRO A 125 5.47 -20.14 -2.25
C PRO A 125 4.31 -19.14 -2.15
N ASN A 126 4.21 -18.21 -3.10
CA ASN A 126 3.11 -17.23 -3.12
C ASN A 126 1.76 -17.89 -3.42
N ARG A 127 1.73 -18.91 -4.29
CA ARG A 127 0.50 -19.70 -4.53
C ARG A 127 0.04 -20.45 -3.28
N LEU A 128 0.96 -21.03 -2.51
CA LEU A 128 0.62 -21.68 -1.23
C LEU A 128 0.03 -20.71 -0.21
N LYS A 129 0.55 -19.48 -0.16
CA LYS A 129 0.00 -18.39 0.67
C LYS A 129 -1.36 -17.92 0.19
N ALA A 130 -1.58 -17.81 -1.12
CA ALA A 130 -2.92 -17.53 -1.66
C ALA A 130 -3.93 -18.65 -1.31
N GLN A 131 -3.49 -19.91 -1.29
CA GLN A 131 -4.31 -21.02 -0.80
C GLN A 131 -4.56 -20.97 0.71
N GLU A 132 -3.61 -20.46 1.50
CA GLU A 132 -3.79 -20.22 2.93
C GLU A 132 -4.87 -19.17 3.18
N VAL A 133 -4.89 -18.07 2.41
CA VAL A 133 -5.98 -17.09 2.46
C VAL A 133 -7.34 -17.75 2.21
N ALA A 134 -7.43 -18.60 1.19
CA ALA A 134 -8.67 -19.34 0.90
C ALA A 134 -9.09 -20.24 2.08
N ARG A 135 -8.12 -20.88 2.77
CA ARG A 135 -8.39 -21.69 3.97
C ARG A 135 -8.89 -20.84 5.14
N ILE A 136 -8.31 -19.66 5.36
CA ILE A 136 -8.79 -18.70 6.38
C ILE A 136 -10.23 -18.30 6.07
N LEU A 137 -10.50 -17.84 4.85
CA LEU A 137 -11.86 -17.43 4.44
C LEU A 137 -12.89 -18.57 4.60
N ALA A 138 -12.50 -19.82 4.29
CA ALA A 138 -13.37 -20.99 4.47
C ALA A 138 -13.63 -21.33 5.96
N GLY A 139 -12.66 -21.06 6.84
CA GLY A 139 -12.81 -21.24 8.30
C GLY A 139 -13.69 -20.19 8.96
N HIS A 140 -13.99 -19.08 8.27
CA HIS A 140 -14.77 -17.95 8.79
C HIS A 140 -16.01 -17.66 7.90
N PRO A 141 -16.92 -18.64 7.68
CA PRO A 141 -17.99 -18.49 6.71
C PRO A 141 -18.99 -17.39 7.07
N GLY A 142 -19.20 -17.10 8.36
CA GLY A 142 -20.16 -16.07 8.82
C GLY A 142 -19.60 -14.64 8.83
N GLU A 143 -18.30 -14.48 8.59
CA GLU A 143 -17.61 -13.20 8.76
C GLU A 143 -17.50 -12.44 7.45
N LYS A 144 -17.50 -11.10 7.55
CA LYS A 144 -17.25 -10.22 6.41
C LYS A 144 -15.82 -9.75 6.49
N ILE A 145 -15.00 -10.14 5.52
CA ILE A 145 -13.54 -10.02 5.57
C ILE A 145 -13.04 -9.11 4.45
N TYR A 146 -12.19 -8.16 4.82
CA TYR A 146 -11.50 -7.26 3.90
C TYR A 146 -10.07 -7.75 3.66
N LEU A 147 -9.71 -8.00 2.42
CA LEU A 147 -8.38 -8.45 2.03
C LEU A 147 -7.65 -7.35 1.28
N HIS A 148 -6.41 -7.06 1.65
CA HIS A 148 -5.66 -5.99 1.00
C HIS A 148 -4.20 -6.33 0.80
N CYS A 149 -3.58 -5.54 -0.08
CA CYS A 149 -2.14 -5.41 -0.15
C CYS A 149 -1.79 -3.91 -0.21
N TYR A 150 -0.52 -3.56 -0.43
CA TYR A 150 -0.08 -2.17 -0.43
C TYR A 150 -0.95 -1.25 -1.34
N LEU A 151 -1.04 -1.58 -2.65
CA LEU A 151 -1.82 -0.78 -3.62
C LEU A 151 -3.17 -1.40 -4.03
N GLY A 152 -3.47 -2.63 -3.60
CA GLY A 152 -4.70 -3.33 -3.99
C GLY A 152 -4.76 -3.75 -5.46
N ARG A 153 -3.62 -4.02 -6.10
CA ARG A 153 -3.55 -4.42 -7.53
C ARG A 153 -3.07 -5.86 -7.69
N HIS A 154 -1.76 -6.08 -7.63
CA HIS A 154 -1.16 -7.34 -8.07
C HIS A 154 -1.39 -8.51 -7.10
N ARG A 155 -1.05 -8.35 -5.82
CA ARG A 155 -1.17 -9.43 -4.82
C ARG A 155 -2.61 -9.84 -4.54
N VAL A 156 -3.53 -8.87 -4.54
CA VAL A 156 -4.96 -9.15 -4.36
C VAL A 156 -5.56 -9.86 -5.58
N GLU A 157 -5.07 -9.58 -6.79
CA GLU A 157 -5.51 -10.27 -8.01
C GLU A 157 -5.05 -11.74 -8.03
N LEU A 158 -3.82 -12.04 -7.56
CA LEU A 158 -3.37 -13.43 -7.38
C LEU A 158 -4.34 -14.20 -6.47
N VAL A 159 -4.70 -13.61 -5.33
CA VAL A 159 -5.66 -14.21 -4.40
C VAL A 159 -7.05 -14.31 -5.02
N ARG A 160 -7.53 -13.27 -5.71
CA ARG A 160 -8.83 -13.28 -6.38
C ARG A 160 -8.93 -14.45 -7.36
N ARG A 161 -7.92 -14.66 -8.21
CA ARG A 161 -7.87 -15.80 -9.14
C ARG A 161 -7.97 -17.14 -8.40
N MET A 162 -7.19 -17.31 -7.33
CA MET A 162 -7.25 -18.50 -6.48
C MET A 162 -8.65 -18.72 -5.86
N LEU A 163 -9.33 -17.66 -5.44
CA LEU A 163 -10.69 -17.74 -4.89
C LEU A 163 -11.72 -18.10 -5.97
N VAL A 164 -11.57 -17.59 -7.19
CA VAL A 164 -12.40 -17.96 -8.35
C VAL A 164 -12.19 -19.42 -8.72
N GLU A 165 -10.93 -19.88 -8.81
CA GLU A 165 -10.58 -21.28 -9.09
C GLU A 165 -11.18 -22.25 -8.07
N LYS A 166 -11.28 -21.83 -6.81
CA LYS A 166 -11.92 -22.59 -5.72
C LYS A 166 -13.43 -22.45 -5.65
N GLY A 167 -14.05 -21.67 -6.53
CA GLY A 167 -15.50 -21.42 -6.55
C GLY A 167 -16.02 -20.63 -5.34
N MET A 168 -15.14 -19.94 -4.61
CA MET A 168 -15.51 -19.16 -3.41
C MET A 168 -16.10 -17.79 -3.74
N VAL A 169 -15.77 -17.26 -4.92
CA VAL A 169 -16.29 -16.00 -5.44
C VAL A 169 -16.62 -16.17 -6.92
N GLY A 170 -17.64 -15.44 -7.40
CA GLY A 170 -18.01 -15.49 -8.81
C GLY A 170 -16.91 -14.88 -9.69
N GLY A 171 -16.68 -15.44 -10.89
CA GLY A 171 -15.74 -14.92 -11.89
C GLY A 171 -16.13 -13.57 -12.49
N GLY A 172 -17.12 -12.88 -11.92
CA GLY A 172 -17.56 -11.56 -12.33
C GLY A 172 -16.41 -10.55 -12.23
N THR A 173 -16.14 -9.90 -13.36
CA THR A 173 -15.34 -8.68 -13.40
C THR A 173 -16.12 -7.57 -12.71
N ALA A 174 -15.66 -7.13 -11.54
CA ALA A 174 -16.25 -5.99 -10.85
C ALA A 174 -15.95 -4.69 -11.62
N GLY A 175 -16.94 -4.19 -12.34
CA GLY A 175 -17.13 -2.76 -12.67
C GLY A 175 -16.19 -2.15 -13.72
N ARG A 176 -16.77 -1.79 -14.88
CA ARG A 176 -16.25 -0.72 -15.74
C ARG A 176 -16.24 0.61 -15.02
#